data_AF-A0A354BGC1-F1
#
_entry.id   AF-A0A354BGC1-F1
#
_cell.length_a   1.000
_cell.length_b   1.000
_cell.length_c   1.000
_cell.angle_alpha   90.00
_cell.angle_beta   90.00
_cell.angle_gamma   90.00
#
_symmetry.space_group_name_H-M   'P 1'
#
loop_
_entity.id
_entity.type
_entity.pdbx_description
1 polymer ?
#
loop_
_entity_poly.entity_id
_entity_poly.type
_entity_poly.pdbx_seq_one_letter_code
_entity_poly.pdbx_strand_id
1 'polypeptide(L)'
;FGWVVEIDPFRPHSTPVKRTALGRLKHEGAWVQEARNGKIVVYMGDDERNEYIYRYVSNLPWRQARAQGINPLDDGILYVAKFHADGVGEWLPLTTDNPRLAGWSLNDILINTRGAADAAGATMMDRPEWIDTFPKELTAIATLTNNSRRGTTPPSINNPDGTTSAGSARPPVDAANPRAVNNYGHIIRWYYRQDWT
;
A
#
# COMPACT_ATOMS: atom_id res chain seq x y z
N PHE A 1 -13.22 11.44 -1.88
CA PHE A 1 -13.28 10.30 -0.93
C PHE A 1 -12.17 9.31 -1.27
N GLY A 2 -11.95 8.29 -0.44
CA GLY A 2 -10.88 7.30 -0.62
C GLY A 2 -9.53 7.70 -0.01
N TRP A 3 -9.55 8.49 1.06
CA TRP A 3 -8.34 8.97 1.74
C TRP A 3 -8.38 8.53 3.20
N VAL A 4 -7.21 8.26 3.79
CA VAL A 4 -7.07 8.23 5.25
C VAL A 4 -7.40 9.62 5.80
N VAL A 5 -8.22 9.67 6.85
CA VAL A 5 -8.61 10.91 7.53
C VAL A 5 -8.11 10.88 8.96
N GLU A 6 -7.26 11.83 9.32
CA GLU A 6 -6.80 12.03 10.69
C GLU A 6 -7.84 12.85 11.47
N ILE A 7 -8.21 12.34 12.64
CA ILE A 7 -9.17 12.96 13.56
C ILE A 7 -8.49 13.05 14.93
N ASP A 8 -8.60 14.21 15.59
CA ASP A 8 -8.14 14.37 16.97
C ASP A 8 -9.33 14.16 17.93
N PRO A 9 -9.42 13.00 18.61
CA PRO A 9 -10.54 12.70 19.49
C PRO A 9 -10.54 13.56 20.78
N PHE A 10 -9.43 14.22 21.11
CA PHE A 10 -9.31 15.09 22.28
C PHE A 10 -9.64 16.56 21.96
N ARG A 11 -9.78 16.91 20.68
CA ARG A 11 -10.18 18.25 20.22
C ARG A 11 -11.47 18.16 19.38
N PRO A 12 -12.66 18.12 20.02
CA PRO A 12 -13.93 17.82 19.35
C PRO A 12 -14.36 18.86 18.30
N HIS A 13 -13.79 20.06 18.33
CA HIS A 13 -14.03 21.12 17.35
C HIS A 13 -12.95 21.21 16.27
N SER A 14 -11.95 20.34 16.30
CA SER A 14 -10.93 20.31 15.24
C SER A 14 -11.53 19.78 13.95
N THR A 15 -11.11 20.36 12.82
CA THR A 15 -11.50 19.88 11.49
C THR A 15 -10.68 18.65 11.14
N PRO A 16 -11.29 17.49 10.83
CA PRO A 16 -10.58 16.32 10.33
C PRO A 16 -9.81 16.61 9.05
N VAL A 17 -8.65 15.97 8.87
CA VAL A 17 -7.75 16.23 7.74
C VAL A 17 -7.56 14.98 6.89
N LYS A 18 -7.78 15.10 5.58
CA LYS A 18 -7.43 14.04 4.62
C LYS A 18 -5.93 14.04 4.39
N ARG A 19 -5.26 12.92 4.68
CA ARG A 19 -3.81 12.76 4.51
C ARG A 19 -3.50 12.24 3.12
N THR A 20 -3.34 13.16 2.17
CA THR A 20 -3.22 12.81 0.74
C THR A 20 -1.92 12.10 0.40
N ALA A 21 -0.85 12.31 1.18
CA ALA A 21 0.43 11.62 0.97
C ALA A 21 0.33 10.09 1.16
N LEU A 22 -0.73 9.59 1.79
CA LEU A 22 -1.02 8.16 1.95
C LEU A 22 -1.73 7.55 0.73
N GLY A 23 -2.01 8.35 -0.32
CA GLY A 23 -2.61 7.89 -1.56
C GLY A 23 -4.12 7.67 -1.49
N ARG A 24 -4.76 7.67 -2.67
CA ARG A 24 -6.21 7.51 -2.82
C ARG A 24 -6.58 6.09 -3.25
N LEU A 25 -7.25 5.36 -2.37
CA LEU A 25 -7.61 3.94 -2.56
C LEU A 25 -8.79 3.53 -1.67
N LYS A 26 -9.21 2.25 -1.71
CA LYS A 26 -10.22 1.70 -0.80
C LYS A 26 -9.52 1.20 0.47
N HIS A 27 -9.15 2.16 1.32
CA HIS A 27 -8.37 1.89 2.53
C HIS A 27 -9.19 0.99 3.46
N GLU A 28 -8.72 -0.23 3.71
CA GLU A 28 -9.30 -1.07 4.77
C GLU A 28 -8.90 -0.54 6.16
N GLY A 29 -7.66 -0.05 6.26
CA GLY A 29 -7.13 0.57 7.47
C GLY A 29 -5.75 1.20 7.24
N ALA A 30 -5.19 1.75 8.30
CA ALA A 30 -3.89 2.41 8.31
C ALA A 30 -3.11 2.00 9.57
N TRP A 31 -2.13 1.12 9.40
CA TRP A 31 -1.35 0.55 10.52
C TRP A 31 -0.07 1.33 10.71
N VAL A 32 -0.11 2.22 11.70
CA VAL A 32 0.95 3.18 12.01
C VAL A 32 1.99 2.56 12.93
N GLN A 33 3.26 2.76 12.60
CA GLN A 33 4.42 2.27 13.33
C GLN A 33 5.51 3.35 13.39
N GLU A 34 6.20 3.48 14.53
CA GLU A 34 7.41 4.32 14.63
C GLU A 34 8.66 3.45 14.37
N ALA A 35 9.40 3.74 13.30
CA ALA A 35 10.69 3.13 12.97
C ALA A 35 11.78 3.45 14.00
N ARG A 36 12.89 2.70 13.97
CA ARG A 36 14.01 2.89 14.93
C ARG A 36 14.61 4.29 14.90
N ASN A 37 14.71 4.89 13.71
CA ASN A 37 15.13 6.28 13.53
C ASN A 37 14.03 7.31 13.86
N GLY A 38 12.86 6.89 14.33
CA GLY A 38 11.75 7.75 14.69
C GLY A 38 10.85 8.19 13.54
N LYS A 39 11.08 7.71 12.30
CA LYS A 39 10.16 7.95 11.17
C LYS A 39 8.84 7.22 11.37
N ILE A 40 7.76 7.77 10.83
CA ILE A 40 6.47 7.07 10.78
C ILE A 40 6.44 6.18 9.55
N VAL A 41 6.03 4.93 9.76
CA VAL A 41 5.66 3.98 8.71
C VAL A 41 4.16 3.73 8.82
N VAL A 42 3.45 3.72 7.69
CA VAL A 42 2.03 3.33 7.65
C VAL A 42 1.85 2.25 6.60
N TYR A 43 1.43 1.06 7.02
CA TYR A 43 1.02 0.01 6.08
C TYR A 43 -0.48 0.12 5.79
N MET A 44 -0.88 -0.10 4.54
CA MET A 44 -2.26 0.04 4.08
C MET A 44 -2.61 -1.04 3.07
N GLY A 45 -3.79 -1.65 3.21
CA GLY A 45 -4.39 -2.54 2.22
C GLY A 45 -5.45 -1.81 1.40
N ASP A 46 -5.50 -2.12 0.10
CA ASP A 46 -6.57 -1.69 -0.80
C ASP A 46 -7.54 -2.85 -1.05
N ASP A 47 -8.67 -2.87 -0.34
CA ASP A 47 -9.60 -4.01 -0.37
C ASP A 47 -10.43 -4.03 -1.66
N GLU A 48 -9.79 -4.57 -2.70
CA GLU A 48 -10.42 -5.00 -3.92
C GLU A 48 -9.58 -6.09 -4.58
N ARG A 49 -10.22 -6.91 -5.41
CA ARG A 49 -9.52 -7.97 -6.14
C ARG A 49 -8.43 -7.35 -7.01
N ASN A 50 -7.25 -7.94 -6.98
CA ASN A 50 -6.13 -7.56 -7.84
C ASN A 50 -5.62 -6.12 -7.60
N GLU A 51 -5.92 -5.54 -6.44
CA GLU A 51 -5.27 -4.30 -5.99
C GLU A 51 -4.15 -4.64 -4.98
N TYR A 52 -3.63 -3.65 -4.26
CA TYR A 52 -2.26 -3.70 -3.76
C TYR A 52 -2.12 -3.51 -2.25
N ILE A 53 -0.94 -3.88 -1.73
CA ILE A 53 -0.46 -3.51 -0.40
C ILE A 53 0.48 -2.32 -0.54
N TYR A 54 0.28 -1.31 0.29
CA TYR A 54 1.04 -0.06 0.29
C TYR A 54 1.78 0.15 1.60
N ARG A 55 2.85 0.94 1.52
CA ARG A 55 3.60 1.45 2.67
C ARG A 55 3.91 2.92 2.47
N TYR A 56 3.63 3.75 3.45
CA TYR A 56 4.12 5.12 3.52
C TYR A 56 5.26 5.23 4.52
N VAL A 57 6.26 6.06 4.26
CA VAL A 57 7.37 6.37 5.17
C VAL A 57 7.60 7.88 5.22
N SER A 58 7.58 8.48 6.42
CA SER A 58 7.81 9.92 6.59
C SER A 58 9.25 10.31 6.25
N ASN A 59 9.46 11.54 5.77
CA ASN A 59 10.79 12.04 5.44
C ASN A 59 11.62 12.33 6.69
N LEU A 60 10.99 12.84 7.75
CA LEU A 60 11.62 13.16 9.02
C LEU A 60 11.12 12.26 10.16
N PRO A 61 11.92 12.07 11.23
CA PRO A 61 11.43 11.54 12.50
C PRO A 61 10.26 12.37 13.02
N TRP A 62 9.21 11.73 13.54
CA TRP A 62 7.94 12.41 13.80
C TRP A 62 8.04 13.53 14.82
N ARG A 63 8.91 13.38 15.83
CA ARG A 63 9.18 14.42 16.83
C ARG A 63 9.84 15.64 16.22
N GLN A 64 10.78 15.42 15.29
CA GLN A 64 11.43 16.49 14.54
C GLN A 64 10.45 17.18 13.60
N ALA A 65 9.65 16.43 12.84
CA ALA A 65 8.61 16.99 11.97
C ALA A 65 7.66 17.90 12.76
N ARG A 66 7.16 17.41 13.91
CA ARG A 66 6.27 18.20 14.77
C ARG A 66 6.93 19.45 15.35
N ALA A 67 8.20 19.39 15.74
CA ALA A 67 8.94 20.56 16.21
C ALA A 67 9.10 21.63 15.12
N GLN A 68 9.07 21.23 13.85
CA GLN A 68 9.09 22.13 12.68
C GLN A 68 7.68 22.54 12.21
N GLY A 69 6.62 22.12 12.91
CA GLY A 69 5.23 22.39 12.50
C GLY A 69 4.73 21.54 11.33
N ILE A 70 5.46 20.51 10.95
CA ILE A 70 5.10 19.58 9.87
C ILE A 70 4.36 18.38 10.47
N ASN A 71 3.23 17.99 9.87
CA ASN A 71 2.58 16.73 10.22
C ASN A 71 3.36 15.57 9.56
N PRO A 72 3.74 14.52 10.31
CA PRO A 72 4.54 13.41 9.76
C PRO A 72 3.80 12.56 8.71
N LEU A 73 2.50 12.76 8.50
CA LEU A 73 1.68 12.10 7.49
C LEU A 73 1.47 12.95 6.23
N ASP A 74 2.04 14.16 6.16
CA ASP A 74 1.97 15.04 4.99
C ASP A 74 3.30 15.07 4.20
N ASP A 75 4.41 14.63 4.79
CA ASP A 75 5.76 14.74 4.21
C ASP A 75 6.50 13.39 4.26
N GLY A 76 6.50 12.67 3.14
CA GLY A 76 7.07 11.34 3.03
C GLY A 76 6.92 10.71 1.65
N ILE A 77 7.25 9.43 1.55
CA ILE A 77 7.21 8.65 0.31
C ILE A 77 6.19 7.52 0.45
N LEU A 78 5.30 7.41 -0.53
CA LEU A 78 4.40 6.28 -0.70
C LEU A 78 5.07 5.19 -1.56
N TYR A 79 4.89 3.95 -1.15
CA TYR A 79 5.42 2.75 -1.82
C TYR A 79 4.30 1.74 -2.03
N VAL A 80 4.50 0.87 -3.03
CA VAL A 80 3.64 -0.29 -3.27
C VAL A 80 4.47 -1.58 -3.28
N ALA A 81 3.89 -2.67 -2.77
CA ALA A 81 4.57 -3.94 -2.66
C ALA A 81 4.68 -4.68 -4.00
N LYS A 82 5.82 -5.33 -4.20
CA LYS A 82 5.99 -6.39 -5.19
C LYS A 82 6.60 -7.62 -4.54
N PHE A 83 6.01 -8.78 -4.81
CA PHE A 83 6.43 -10.07 -4.28
C PHE A 83 7.05 -10.91 -5.40
N HIS A 84 8.21 -11.50 -5.11
CA HIS A 84 8.95 -12.38 -6.01
C HIS A 84 8.71 -13.86 -5.68
N ALA A 85 8.92 -14.72 -6.66
CA ALA A 85 8.69 -16.17 -6.51
C ALA A 85 9.67 -16.86 -5.55
N ASP A 86 10.80 -16.23 -5.23
CA ASP A 86 11.82 -16.71 -4.30
C ASP A 86 11.52 -16.34 -2.84
N GLY A 87 10.37 -15.71 -2.56
CA GLY A 87 9.96 -15.29 -1.22
C GLY A 87 10.53 -13.95 -0.77
N VAL A 88 11.24 -13.23 -1.65
CA VAL A 88 11.66 -11.84 -1.41
C VAL A 88 10.55 -10.88 -1.85
N GLY A 89 10.44 -9.74 -1.17
CA GLY A 89 9.58 -8.64 -1.59
C GLY A 89 10.39 -7.35 -1.75
N GLU A 90 9.90 -6.46 -2.59
CA GLU A 90 10.45 -5.12 -2.79
C GLU A 90 9.35 -4.05 -2.62
N TRP A 91 9.75 -2.88 -2.12
CA TRP A 91 8.87 -1.70 -2.02
C TRP A 91 9.20 -0.74 -3.16
N LEU A 92 8.27 -0.62 -4.11
CA LEU A 92 8.43 0.23 -5.28
C LEU A 92 8.00 1.67 -4.92
N PRO A 93 8.88 2.68 -5.02
CA PRO A 93 8.52 4.06 -4.70
C PRO A 93 7.54 4.63 -5.73
N LEU A 94 6.44 5.20 -5.27
CA LEU A 94 5.48 5.94 -6.09
C LEU A 94 5.86 7.41 -6.03
N THR A 95 6.87 7.78 -6.81
CA THR A 95 7.43 9.14 -6.90
C THR A 95 7.68 9.53 -8.34
N THR A 96 7.88 10.83 -8.59
CA THR A 96 8.25 11.35 -9.91
C THR A 96 9.63 10.89 -10.39
N ASP A 97 10.48 10.41 -9.48
CA ASP A 97 11.81 9.91 -9.79
C ASP A 97 11.80 8.43 -10.21
N ASN A 98 10.66 7.74 -10.04
CA ASN A 98 10.51 6.38 -10.55
C ASN A 98 10.42 6.41 -12.09
N PRO A 99 11.35 5.77 -12.83
CA PRO A 99 11.33 5.80 -14.29
C PRO A 99 10.06 5.23 -14.93
N ARG A 100 9.35 4.34 -14.22
CA ARG A 100 8.06 3.79 -14.67
C ARG A 100 6.89 4.77 -14.55
N LEU A 101 7.10 5.85 -13.80
CA LEU A 101 6.15 6.95 -13.61
C LEU A 101 6.63 8.22 -14.32
N ALA A 102 7.51 8.10 -15.31
CA ALA A 102 7.95 9.23 -16.11
C ALA A 102 6.75 9.97 -16.73
N GLY A 103 6.66 11.27 -16.48
CA GLY A 103 5.56 12.13 -16.94
C GLY A 103 4.35 12.21 -16.00
N TRP A 104 4.30 11.44 -14.91
CA TRP A 104 3.27 11.59 -13.88
C TRP A 104 3.66 12.71 -12.92
N SER A 105 2.72 13.58 -12.57
CA SER A 105 2.92 14.50 -11.44
C SER A 105 2.69 13.78 -10.11
N LEU A 106 3.20 14.34 -9.00
CA LEU A 106 2.88 13.82 -7.67
C LEU A 106 1.37 13.81 -7.40
N ASN A 107 0.63 14.81 -7.91
CA ASN A 107 -0.82 14.85 -7.78
C ASN A 107 -1.49 13.68 -8.54
N ASP A 108 -1.03 13.37 -9.75
CA ASP A 108 -1.55 12.23 -10.51
C ASP A 108 -1.28 10.92 -9.76
N ILE A 109 -0.07 10.76 -9.20
CA ILE A 109 0.31 9.59 -8.41
C ILE A 109 -0.58 9.44 -7.17
N LEU A 110 -0.84 10.51 -6.43
CA LEU A 110 -1.62 10.43 -5.18
C LEU A 110 -3.13 10.33 -5.42
N ILE A 111 -3.66 10.88 -6.53
CA ILE A 111 -5.10 10.81 -6.87
C ILE A 111 -5.43 9.50 -7.59
N ASN A 112 -4.54 9.05 -8.48
CA ASN A 112 -4.63 7.79 -9.23
C ASN A 112 -3.56 6.80 -8.75
N THR A 113 -3.55 6.55 -7.44
CA THR A 113 -2.55 5.68 -6.80
C THR A 113 -2.54 4.26 -7.36
N ARG A 114 -3.71 3.72 -7.73
CA ARG A 114 -3.83 2.41 -8.37
C ARG A 114 -3.15 2.38 -9.74
N GLY A 115 -3.42 3.37 -10.60
CA GLY A 115 -2.75 3.46 -11.90
C GLY A 115 -1.24 3.64 -11.79
N ALA A 116 -0.78 4.40 -10.80
CA ALA A 116 0.66 4.51 -10.52
C ALA A 116 1.26 3.17 -10.04
N ALA A 117 0.53 2.39 -9.24
CA ALA A 117 0.93 1.05 -8.85
C ALA A 117 0.96 0.05 -10.03
N ASP A 118 -0.03 0.12 -10.92
CA ASP A 118 -0.06 -0.64 -12.18
C ASP A 118 1.19 -0.34 -13.01
N ALA A 119 1.49 0.96 -13.23
CA ALA A 119 2.66 1.42 -13.98
C ALA A 119 3.98 0.96 -13.34
N ALA A 120 4.09 1.08 -12.01
CA ALA A 120 5.24 0.64 -11.24
C ALA A 120 5.47 -0.87 -11.33
N GLY A 121 4.43 -1.66 -11.64
CA GLY A 121 4.49 -3.10 -11.78
C GLY A 121 4.31 -3.84 -10.45
N ALA A 122 3.47 -3.30 -9.57
CA ALA A 122 3.13 -3.92 -8.29
C ALA A 122 2.49 -5.31 -8.46
N THR A 123 2.54 -6.13 -7.40
CA THR A 123 1.91 -7.45 -7.41
C THR A 123 0.42 -7.32 -7.10
N MET A 124 -0.44 -7.68 -8.05
CA MET A 124 -1.89 -7.77 -7.84
C MET A 124 -2.23 -8.80 -6.76
N MET A 125 -2.91 -8.39 -5.69
CA MET A 125 -3.16 -9.21 -4.51
C MET A 125 -4.61 -9.70 -4.42
N ASP A 126 -4.82 -10.79 -3.69
CA ASP A 126 -6.14 -11.32 -3.37
C ASP A 126 -6.80 -10.55 -2.22
N ARG A 127 -7.33 -9.34 -2.50
CA ARG A 127 -8.08 -8.49 -1.55
C ARG A 127 -7.36 -8.25 -0.22
N PRO A 128 -6.32 -7.39 -0.20
CA PRO A 128 -5.68 -6.95 1.03
C PRO A 128 -6.66 -6.22 1.94
N GLU A 129 -6.97 -6.85 3.07
CA GLU A 129 -7.78 -6.25 4.13
C GLU A 129 -6.87 -5.78 5.28
N TRP A 130 -7.00 -6.38 6.47
CA TRP A 130 -6.30 -5.93 7.67
C TRP A 130 -4.82 -6.29 7.62
N ILE A 131 -3.98 -5.34 8.04
CA ILE A 131 -2.55 -5.54 8.28
C ILE A 131 -2.31 -5.54 9.79
N ASP A 132 -1.26 -6.18 10.28
CA ASP A 132 -0.76 -5.88 11.63
C ASP A 132 0.77 -5.95 11.64
N THR A 133 1.38 -5.22 12.57
CA THR A 133 2.83 -5.12 12.70
C THR A 133 3.29 -5.57 14.08
N PHE A 134 4.38 -6.33 14.09
CA PHE A 134 5.04 -6.86 15.28
C PHE A 134 6.46 -6.28 15.35
N PRO A 135 6.64 -5.07 15.91
CA PRO A 135 7.92 -4.35 15.92
C PRO A 135 9.08 -5.11 16.58
N LYS A 136 8.80 -5.97 17.57
CA LYS A 136 9.85 -6.73 18.26
C LYS A 136 10.42 -7.83 17.35
N GLU A 137 9.54 -8.48 16.60
CA GLU A 137 9.82 -9.58 15.67
C GLU A 137 10.18 -9.08 14.27
N LEU A 138 10.08 -7.77 14.02
CA LEU A 138 10.29 -7.14 12.72
C LEU A 138 9.45 -7.79 11.62
N THR A 139 8.21 -8.10 11.97
CA THR A 139 7.28 -8.88 11.15
C THR A 139 6.00 -8.09 10.92
N ALA A 140 5.41 -8.22 9.74
CA ALA A 140 4.06 -7.78 9.48
C ALA A 140 3.26 -8.89 8.78
N ILE A 141 1.95 -8.86 8.97
CA ILE A 141 1.01 -9.80 8.36
C ILE A 141 -0.09 -9.02 7.66
N ALA A 142 -0.65 -9.57 6.60
CA ALA A 142 -1.84 -9.05 5.95
C ALA A 142 -2.82 -10.18 5.63
N THR A 143 -4.12 -9.94 5.87
CA THR A 143 -5.18 -10.84 5.41
C THR A 143 -5.45 -10.61 3.93
N LEU A 144 -5.46 -11.69 3.16
CA LEU A 144 -5.81 -11.73 1.75
C LEU A 144 -7.10 -12.53 1.60
N THR A 145 -8.23 -11.83 1.67
CA THR A 145 -9.51 -12.41 2.14
C THR A 145 -10.17 -13.39 1.18
N ASN A 146 -10.01 -13.18 -0.14
CA ASN A 146 -10.43 -14.06 -1.24
C ASN A 146 -10.19 -13.37 -2.60
N ASN A 147 -10.16 -14.16 -3.67
CA ASN A 147 -10.21 -13.68 -5.04
C ASN A 147 -10.74 -14.75 -5.99
N SER A 148 -12.04 -14.70 -6.27
CA SER A 148 -12.69 -15.64 -7.21
C SER A 148 -12.27 -15.45 -8.67
N ARG A 149 -11.51 -14.40 -9.02
CA ARG A 149 -10.99 -14.16 -10.38
C ARG A 149 -9.56 -14.65 -10.60
N ARG A 150 -8.82 -14.94 -9.53
CA ARG A 150 -7.44 -15.46 -9.61
C ARG A 150 -7.38 -16.70 -10.49
N GLY A 151 -6.47 -16.73 -11.45
CA GLY A 151 -6.24 -17.88 -12.33
C GLY A 151 -7.41 -18.25 -13.25
N THR A 152 -8.43 -17.39 -13.41
CA THR A 152 -9.55 -17.64 -14.33
C THR A 152 -9.21 -17.29 -15.78
N THR A 153 -9.94 -17.87 -16.73
CA THR A 153 -9.64 -17.75 -18.18
C THR A 153 -10.59 -16.80 -18.91
N PRO A 154 -10.14 -16.01 -19.89
CA PRO A 154 -8.73 -15.83 -20.28
C PRO A 154 -7.95 -15.06 -19.20
N PRO A 155 -6.64 -15.35 -19.02
CA PRO A 155 -5.82 -14.61 -18.07
C PRO A 155 -5.67 -13.15 -18.50
N SER A 156 -5.63 -12.25 -17.53
CA SER A 156 -5.38 -10.82 -17.77
C SER A 156 -4.73 -10.15 -16.57
N ILE A 157 -4.02 -9.05 -16.83
CA ILE A 157 -3.38 -8.21 -15.83
C ILE A 157 -3.96 -6.79 -15.91
N ASN A 158 -3.77 -5.97 -14.89
CA ASN A 158 -4.08 -4.55 -14.99
C ASN A 158 -3.18 -3.88 -16.04
N ASN A 159 -3.77 -2.96 -16.81
CA ASN A 159 -3.06 -2.15 -17.78
C ASN A 159 -2.13 -1.18 -17.06
N PRO A 160 -0.85 -1.05 -17.49
CA PRO A 160 0.11 -0.14 -16.85
C PRO A 160 -0.29 1.35 -16.86
N ASP A 161 -1.29 1.76 -17.64
CA ASP A 161 -1.81 3.13 -17.69
C ASP A 161 -2.97 3.38 -16.70
N GLY A 162 -3.32 2.39 -15.88
CA GLY A 162 -4.41 2.50 -14.89
C GLY A 162 -5.81 2.47 -15.48
N THR A 163 -5.98 2.08 -16.75
CA THR A 163 -7.29 2.07 -17.41
C THR A 163 -8.11 0.80 -17.15
N THR A 164 -7.53 -0.20 -16.48
CA THR A 164 -8.25 -1.43 -16.16
C THR A 164 -9.36 -1.16 -15.17
N SER A 165 -10.57 -1.64 -15.50
CA SER A 165 -11.70 -1.57 -14.59
C SER A 165 -11.36 -2.30 -13.29
N ALA A 166 -11.62 -1.64 -12.16
CA ALA A 166 -11.23 -2.12 -10.86
C ALA A 166 -11.77 -3.54 -10.59
N GLY A 167 -10.90 -4.42 -10.06
CA GLY A 167 -11.25 -5.80 -9.76
C GLY A 167 -11.63 -6.67 -10.96
N SER A 168 -11.36 -6.23 -12.20
CA SER A 168 -11.77 -6.95 -13.41
C SER A 168 -10.71 -7.91 -13.96
N ALA A 169 -9.42 -7.68 -13.66
CA ALA A 169 -8.33 -8.54 -14.09
C ALA A 169 -8.47 -9.99 -13.60
N ARG A 170 -7.77 -10.90 -14.27
CA ARG A 170 -7.74 -12.35 -14.00
C ARG A 170 -6.28 -12.81 -13.95
N PRO A 171 -5.49 -12.28 -13.00
CA PRO A 171 -4.07 -12.57 -12.96
C PRO A 171 -3.83 -14.06 -12.71
N PRO A 172 -2.74 -14.64 -13.25
CA PRO A 172 -2.37 -16.03 -12.95
C PRO A 172 -2.10 -16.22 -11.45
N VAL A 173 -2.02 -17.48 -11.02
CA VAL A 173 -1.51 -17.81 -9.69
C VAL A 173 -0.02 -17.49 -9.59
N ASP A 174 0.40 -17.08 -8.41
CA ASP A 174 1.80 -16.79 -8.09
C ASP A 174 2.10 -17.24 -6.64
N ALA A 175 3.35 -17.10 -6.20
CA ALA A 175 3.77 -17.56 -4.87
C ALA A 175 3.03 -16.82 -3.73
N ALA A 176 2.68 -15.54 -3.93
CA ALA A 176 1.96 -14.74 -2.95
C ALA A 176 0.45 -15.01 -2.99
N ASN A 177 -0.09 -15.49 -4.11
CA ASN A 177 -1.52 -15.76 -4.36
C ASN A 177 -1.68 -17.15 -5.05
N PRO A 178 -1.53 -18.25 -4.30
CA PRO A 178 -1.17 -19.56 -4.89
C PRO A 178 -2.35 -20.40 -5.39
N ARG A 179 -3.60 -19.93 -5.27
CA ARG A 179 -4.79 -20.72 -5.60
C ARG A 179 -5.66 -20.01 -6.62
N ALA A 180 -6.00 -20.69 -7.71
CA ALA A 180 -7.02 -20.22 -8.64
C ALA A 180 -8.40 -20.28 -7.96
N VAL A 181 -9.29 -19.36 -8.33
CA VAL A 181 -10.65 -19.23 -7.78
C VAL A 181 -10.63 -19.29 -6.24
N ASN A 182 -9.81 -18.42 -5.64
CA ASN A 182 -9.56 -18.43 -4.20
C ASN A 182 -10.80 -17.96 -3.43
N ASN A 183 -11.61 -18.90 -2.92
CA ASN A 183 -12.85 -18.59 -2.18
C ASN A 183 -12.65 -18.40 -0.67
N TYR A 184 -11.45 -18.69 -0.14
CA TYR A 184 -11.23 -18.83 1.31
C TYR A 184 -10.26 -17.81 1.89
N GLY A 185 -9.36 -17.29 1.07
CA GLY A 185 -8.33 -16.38 1.52
C GLY A 185 -7.17 -17.04 2.26
N HIS A 186 -6.21 -16.24 2.67
CA HIS A 186 -4.96 -16.63 3.32
C HIS A 186 -4.33 -15.44 4.03
N ILE A 187 -3.26 -15.68 4.79
CA ILE A 187 -2.49 -14.62 5.45
C ILE A 187 -1.09 -14.63 4.83
N ILE A 188 -0.66 -13.47 4.32
CA ILE A 188 0.73 -13.26 3.92
C ILE A 188 1.50 -12.65 5.08
N ARG A 189 2.77 -13.02 5.21
CA ARG A 189 3.69 -12.52 6.25
C ARG A 189 5.00 -12.12 5.61
N TRP A 190 5.56 -10.98 6.02
CA TRP A 190 6.90 -10.55 5.62
C TRP A 190 7.71 -10.07 6.83
N TYR A 191 9.03 -10.17 6.70
CA TYR A 191 9.99 -9.64 7.66
C TYR A 191 10.63 -8.38 7.07
N TYR A 192 10.60 -7.26 7.80
CA TYR A 192 11.09 -5.96 7.32
C TYR A 192 12.43 -5.57 7.97
N ARG A 193 13.30 -6.54 8.26
CA ARG A 193 14.56 -6.33 9.01
C ARG A 193 15.49 -5.29 8.38
N GLN A 194 15.51 -5.20 7.05
CA GLN A 194 16.38 -4.29 6.31
C GLN A 194 15.78 -2.87 6.21
N ASP A 195 14.45 -2.75 6.33
CA ASP A 195 13.73 -1.48 6.21
C ASP A 195 13.54 -0.79 7.57
N TRP A 196 13.83 -1.49 8.66
CA TRP A 196 13.63 -1.03 10.05
C TRP A 196 14.83 -0.30 10.63
N THR A 197 15.36 0.65 9.88
CA THR A 197 16.42 1.56 10.34
C THR A 197 15.82 2.88 10.74
#